data_AF-A0A4Y9R1P7-F1
#
_entry.id   AF-A0A4Y9R1P7-F1
#
_cell.length_a   1.000
_cell.length_b   1.000
_cell.length_c   1.000
_cell.angle_alpha   90.00
_cell.angle_beta   90.00
_cell.angle_gamma   90.00
#
_symmetry.space_group_name_H-M   'P 1'
#
loop_
_entity.id
_entity.type
_entity.pdbx_description
1 polymer ?
#
loop_
_entity_poly.entity_id
_entity_poly.type
_entity_poly.pdbx_seq_one_letter_code
_entity_poly.pdbx_strand_id
1 'polypeptide(L)'
;MIVSLLLAFSFRSQAQGIPNLGQTDQWMKGALAAMERNDYQTANQIFRNLIDSGLPLPSEMPYYFALTLFELGQYDNSSNFLNKYFDLNGFNGANYDLAKKLQQDLKTPLAEIKVCQLCDKKGYRWETCPTCSGSKQIQQDCSYCRGIGVVGCSRCAGKGLITKRNIFNIVEYFECDRCGGKGRLDCPTCNGTLKEVSDCKTCNGIGYLSGEIICDHKEHEHTTKK
;
A
#
# COMPACT_ATOMS: atom_id res chain seq x y z
N MET A 1 14.75 -28.15 -64.18
CA MET A 1 15.10 -28.03 -62.75
C MET A 1 15.31 -26.55 -62.45
N ILE A 2 14.34 -25.89 -61.84
CA ILE A 2 14.47 -24.50 -61.36
C ILE A 2 14.59 -24.60 -59.85
N VAL A 3 15.75 -24.25 -59.30
CA VAL A 3 16.00 -24.23 -57.86
C VAL A 3 15.70 -22.83 -57.36
N SER A 4 14.61 -22.68 -56.61
CA SER A 4 14.27 -21.47 -55.87
C SER A 4 15.12 -21.36 -54.60
N LEU A 5 15.91 -20.31 -54.49
CA LEU A 5 16.68 -19.96 -53.29
C LEU A 5 15.88 -18.91 -52.49
N LEU A 6 15.25 -19.33 -51.39
CA LEU A 6 14.56 -18.45 -50.44
C LEU A 6 15.55 -17.95 -49.39
N LEU A 7 15.93 -16.67 -49.48
CA LEU A 7 16.70 -15.96 -48.46
C LEU A 7 15.75 -15.49 -47.35
N ALA A 8 15.82 -16.14 -46.18
CA ALA A 8 15.11 -15.71 -44.98
C ALA A 8 15.87 -14.55 -44.31
N PHE A 9 15.40 -13.32 -44.51
CA PHE A 9 15.83 -12.17 -43.73
C PHE A 9 15.24 -12.26 -42.32
N SER A 10 16.10 -12.46 -41.33
CA SER A 10 15.73 -12.37 -39.92
C SER A 10 15.59 -10.89 -39.54
N PHE A 11 14.36 -10.42 -39.35
CA PHE A 11 14.09 -9.10 -38.78
C PHE A 11 14.50 -9.12 -37.30
N ARG A 12 15.65 -8.49 -36.98
CA ARG A 12 15.95 -8.08 -35.61
C ARG A 12 15.07 -6.88 -35.29
N SER A 13 14.01 -7.10 -34.52
CA SER A 13 13.28 -6.00 -33.87
C SER A 13 14.24 -5.29 -32.91
N GLN A 14 14.81 -4.17 -33.35
CA GLN A 14 15.38 -3.21 -32.41
C GLN A 14 14.21 -2.57 -31.68
N ALA A 15 14.07 -2.84 -30.38
CA ALA A 15 13.28 -2.01 -29.50
C ALA A 15 13.94 -0.62 -29.49
N GLN A 16 13.41 0.32 -30.28
CA GLN A 16 13.82 1.71 -30.19
C GLN A 16 13.24 2.28 -28.91
N GLY A 17 14.09 2.53 -27.92
CA GLY A 17 13.74 3.35 -26.76
C GLY A 17 13.26 4.71 -27.24
N ILE A 18 12.12 5.16 -26.72
CA ILE A 18 11.54 6.47 -27.04
C ILE A 18 12.61 7.53 -26.73
N PRO A 19 13.03 8.37 -27.70
CA PRO A 19 13.99 9.42 -27.42
C PRO A 19 13.38 10.43 -26.43
N ASN A 20 13.99 10.57 -25.25
CA ASN A 20 13.64 11.60 -24.27
C ASN A 20 14.16 12.94 -24.78
N LEU A 21 13.35 13.62 -25.60
CA LEU A 21 13.63 14.91 -26.24
C LEU A 21 13.57 16.07 -25.23
N GLY A 22 14.35 15.99 -24.14
CA GLY A 22 14.43 17.05 -23.11
C GLY A 22 13.13 17.29 -22.34
N GLN A 23 12.17 16.34 -22.38
CA GLN A 23 10.91 16.49 -21.66
C GLN A 23 11.18 16.57 -20.16
N THR A 24 11.99 15.66 -19.61
CA THR A 24 12.43 15.68 -18.21
C THR A 24 12.99 17.06 -17.82
N ASP A 25 13.80 17.69 -18.68
CA ASP A 25 14.40 19.00 -18.40
C ASP A 25 13.36 20.12 -18.36
N GLN A 26 12.32 20.05 -19.21
CA GLN A 26 11.21 21.01 -19.18
C GLN A 26 10.40 20.90 -17.89
N TRP A 27 10.09 19.67 -17.46
CA TRP A 27 9.43 19.42 -16.17
C TRP A 27 10.25 19.96 -15.00
N MET A 28 11.56 19.68 -14.99
CA MET A 28 12.47 20.22 -13.97
C MET A 28 12.49 21.75 -13.95
N LYS A 29 12.64 22.40 -15.11
CA LYS A 29 12.61 23.87 -15.18
C LYS A 29 11.30 24.45 -14.68
N GLY A 30 10.18 23.82 -15.02
CA GLY A 30 8.85 24.23 -14.53
C GLY A 30 8.74 24.13 -13.01
N ALA A 31 9.21 23.03 -12.43
CA ALA A 31 9.20 22.84 -10.98
C ALA A 31 10.10 23.86 -10.26
N LEU A 32 11.33 24.05 -10.75
CA LEU A 32 12.28 25.01 -10.18
C LEU A 32 11.74 26.45 -10.27
N ALA A 33 11.15 26.84 -11.39
CA ALA A 33 10.54 28.16 -11.54
C ALA A 33 9.34 28.35 -10.57
N ALA A 34 8.60 27.29 -10.25
CA ALA A 34 7.54 27.35 -9.23
C ALA A 34 8.14 27.52 -7.83
N MET A 35 9.21 26.78 -7.50
CA MET A 35 9.95 26.93 -6.23
C MET A 35 10.53 28.35 -6.08
N GLU A 36 11.10 28.95 -7.13
CA GLU A 36 11.62 30.32 -7.12
C GLU A 36 10.53 31.35 -6.77
N ARG A 37 9.26 31.05 -7.06
CA ARG A 37 8.10 31.87 -6.68
C ARG A 37 7.47 31.48 -5.34
N ASN A 38 8.08 30.55 -4.59
CA ASN A 38 7.54 29.92 -3.38
C ASN A 38 6.19 29.21 -3.59
N ASP A 39 5.87 28.83 -4.82
CA ASP A 39 4.67 28.06 -5.15
C ASP A 39 4.97 26.55 -5.08
N TYR A 40 5.13 26.08 -3.84
CA TYR A 40 5.54 24.70 -3.55
C TYR A 40 4.44 23.69 -3.89
N GLN A 41 3.16 24.10 -3.89
CA GLN A 41 2.04 23.26 -4.31
C GLN A 41 2.15 22.91 -5.80
N THR A 42 2.39 23.93 -6.64
CA THR A 42 2.62 23.72 -8.07
C THR A 42 3.88 22.90 -8.32
N ALA A 43 4.98 23.21 -7.63
CA ALA A 43 6.22 22.42 -7.75
C ALA A 43 6.00 20.94 -7.39
N ASN A 44 5.27 20.66 -6.30
CA ASN A 44 4.93 19.30 -5.87
C ASN A 44 4.08 18.57 -6.92
N GLN A 45 3.10 19.24 -7.54
CA GLN A 45 2.32 18.63 -8.62
C GLN A 45 3.20 18.28 -9.82
N ILE A 46 4.09 19.18 -10.23
CA ILE A 46 5.00 18.97 -11.36
C ILE A 46 5.95 17.80 -11.08
N PHE A 47 6.54 17.73 -9.87
CA PHE A 47 7.41 16.61 -9.50
C PHE A 47 6.69 15.27 -9.47
N ARG A 48 5.45 15.21 -8.94
CA ARG A 48 4.63 14.00 -8.93
C ARG A 48 4.31 13.53 -10.35
N ASN A 49 3.86 14.45 -11.20
CA ASN A 49 3.61 14.14 -12.61
C ASN A 49 4.87 13.65 -13.35
N LEU A 50 6.04 14.21 -13.03
CA LEU A 50 7.31 13.74 -13.59
C LEU A 50 7.63 12.31 -13.14
N ILE A 51 7.41 11.96 -11.87
CA ILE A 51 7.57 10.58 -11.37
C ILE A 51 6.59 9.65 -12.09
N ASP A 52 5.32 10.04 -12.18
CA ASP A 52 4.25 9.23 -12.78
C ASP A 52 4.44 9.04 -14.29
N SER A 53 5.17 9.94 -14.96
CA SER A 53 5.50 9.82 -16.38
C SER A 53 6.41 8.62 -16.70
N GLY A 54 7.11 8.07 -15.71
CA GLY A 54 8.07 6.97 -15.88
C GLY A 54 9.33 7.35 -16.67
N LEU A 55 9.53 8.64 -16.97
CA LEU A 55 10.73 9.14 -17.63
C LEU A 55 11.96 9.00 -16.72
N PRO A 56 13.18 8.89 -17.30
CA PRO A 56 14.41 8.99 -16.54
C PRO A 56 14.45 10.26 -15.68
N LEU A 57 14.68 10.08 -14.38
CA LEU A 57 14.70 11.16 -13.41
C LEU A 57 16.13 11.71 -13.25
N PRO A 58 16.33 13.05 -13.24
CA PRO A 58 17.63 13.65 -13.00
C PRO A 58 18.10 13.34 -11.58
N SER A 59 19.40 13.14 -11.40
CA SER A 59 19.96 12.76 -10.09
C SER A 59 19.78 13.85 -9.02
N GLU A 60 19.67 15.12 -9.42
CA GLU A 60 19.41 16.26 -8.52
C GLU A 60 17.93 16.44 -8.17
N MET A 61 17.00 15.84 -8.93
CA MET A 61 15.56 15.98 -8.69
C MET A 61 15.12 15.60 -7.27
N PRO A 62 15.62 14.51 -6.65
CA PRO A 62 15.23 14.14 -5.29
C PRO A 62 15.53 15.22 -4.24
N TYR A 63 16.59 16.01 -4.41
CA TYR A 63 16.88 17.11 -3.48
C TYR A 63 15.80 18.21 -3.58
N TYR A 64 15.51 18.69 -4.79
CA TYR A 64 14.51 19.74 -4.99
C TYR A 64 13.10 19.29 -4.59
N PHE A 65 12.76 18.03 -4.86
CA PHE A 65 11.49 17.50 -4.43
C PHE A 65 11.43 17.34 -2.90
N ALA A 66 12.51 16.91 -2.25
CA ALA A 66 12.59 16.87 -0.79
C ALA A 66 12.40 18.26 -0.17
N LEU A 67 13.05 19.30 -0.71
CA LEU A 67 12.88 20.68 -0.26
C LEU A 67 11.42 21.14 -0.44
N THR A 68 10.82 20.87 -1.59
CA THR A 68 9.40 21.18 -1.85
C THR A 68 8.48 20.52 -0.82
N LEU A 69 8.72 19.25 -0.52
CA LEU A 69 7.92 18.50 0.46
C LEU A 69 8.11 19.01 1.89
N PHE A 70 9.32 19.48 2.23
CA PHE A 70 9.60 20.12 3.52
C PHE A 70 8.78 21.39 3.70
N GLU A 71 8.77 22.27 2.69
CA GLU A 71 8.00 23.52 2.70
C GLU A 71 6.48 23.28 2.76
N LEU A 72 6.02 22.12 2.28
CA LEU A 72 4.63 21.68 2.40
C LEU A 72 4.31 20.92 3.69
N GLY A 73 5.27 20.76 4.62
CA GLY A 73 5.09 20.02 5.87
C GLY A 73 5.03 18.49 5.71
N GLN A 74 5.31 17.96 4.52
CA GLN A 74 5.36 16.51 4.25
C GLN A 74 6.73 15.94 4.63
N TYR A 75 7.08 16.05 5.92
CA TYR A 75 8.44 15.82 6.42
C TYR A 75 8.95 14.38 6.24
N ASP A 76 8.10 13.36 6.42
CA ASP A 76 8.50 11.96 6.18
C ASP A 76 8.85 11.72 4.70
N ASN A 77 7.99 12.18 3.79
CA ASN A 77 8.26 12.10 2.35
C ASN A 77 9.52 12.88 1.97
N SER A 78 9.69 14.09 2.52
CA SER A 78 10.90 14.90 2.33
C SER A 78 12.16 14.13 2.74
N SER A 79 12.16 13.52 3.92
CA SER A 79 13.28 12.71 4.40
C SER A 79 13.59 11.51 3.48
N ASN A 80 12.55 10.85 2.95
CA ASN A 80 12.73 9.70 2.06
C ASN A 80 13.39 10.11 0.73
N PHE A 81 12.95 11.21 0.12
CA PHE A 81 13.56 11.74 -1.10
C PHE A 81 14.97 12.30 -0.87
N LEU A 82 15.22 12.88 0.30
CA LEU A 82 16.54 13.35 0.68
C LEU A 82 17.54 12.21 0.86
N ASN A 83 17.12 11.08 1.46
CA ASN A 83 17.93 9.88 1.51
C ASN A 83 18.25 9.37 0.10
N LYS A 84 17.24 9.37 -0.79
CA LYS A 84 17.44 8.98 -2.19
C LYS A 84 18.44 9.89 -2.93
N TYR A 85 18.44 11.18 -2.62
CA TYR A 85 19.44 12.11 -3.15
C TYR A 85 20.87 11.70 -2.78
N PHE A 86 21.09 11.40 -1.50
CA PHE A 86 22.41 10.94 -1.02
C PHE A 86 22.81 9.59 -1.62
N ASP A 87 21.87 8.66 -1.80
CA ASP A 87 22.13 7.36 -2.41
C ASP A 87 22.59 7.48 -3.88
N LEU A 88 22.03 8.43 -4.63
CA LEU A 88 22.33 8.60 -6.05
C LEU A 88 23.60 9.41 -6.30
N ASN A 89 23.84 10.45 -5.50
CA ASN A 89 24.90 11.44 -5.77
C ASN A 89 26.10 11.34 -4.81
N GLY A 90 25.92 10.71 -3.64
CA GLY A 90 26.93 10.67 -2.59
C GLY A 90 27.36 12.08 -2.17
N PHE A 91 28.67 12.28 -2.02
CA PHE A 91 29.28 13.57 -1.67
C PHE A 91 29.56 14.49 -2.87
N ASN A 92 29.31 14.02 -4.10
CA ASN A 92 29.58 14.77 -5.33
C ASN A 92 28.36 15.53 -5.87
N GLY A 93 27.22 15.45 -5.19
CA GLY A 93 25.99 16.13 -5.61
C GLY A 93 26.14 17.64 -5.53
N ALA A 94 25.57 18.35 -6.51
CA ALA A 94 25.67 19.81 -6.60
C ALA A 94 25.04 20.52 -5.40
N ASN A 95 24.04 19.89 -4.78
CA ASN A 95 23.31 20.38 -3.62
C ASN A 95 23.68 19.65 -2.32
N TYR A 96 24.85 19.00 -2.23
CA TYR A 96 25.23 18.20 -1.05
C TYR A 96 25.12 18.98 0.27
N ASP A 97 25.69 20.18 0.34
CA ASP A 97 25.69 20.98 1.58
C ASP A 97 24.28 21.44 1.96
N LEU A 98 23.47 21.81 0.97
CA LEU A 98 22.07 22.18 1.20
C LEU A 98 21.23 20.97 1.62
N ALA A 99 21.47 19.81 1.02
CA ALA A 99 20.85 18.55 1.41
C ALA A 99 21.23 18.17 2.85
N LYS A 100 22.48 18.40 3.27
CA LYS A 100 22.90 18.19 4.66
C LYS A 100 22.24 19.15 5.62
N LYS A 101 22.05 20.42 5.23
CA LYS A 101 21.29 21.38 6.02
C LYS A 101 19.83 20.94 6.17
N LEU A 102 19.16 20.60 5.07
CA LEU A 102 17.79 20.10 5.09
C LEU A 102 17.63 18.84 5.96
N GLN A 103 18.63 17.95 5.95
CA GLN A 103 18.66 16.77 6.83
C GLN A 103 18.68 17.16 8.32
N GLN A 104 19.32 18.27 8.69
CA GLN A 104 19.25 18.79 10.06
C GLN A 104 17.89 19.42 10.35
N ASP A 105 17.38 20.23 9.43
CA ASP A 105 16.11 20.95 9.58
C ASP A 105 14.92 19.98 9.74
N LEU A 106 14.99 18.80 9.11
CA LEU A 106 14.00 17.72 9.24
C LEU A 106 13.98 17.05 10.63
N LYS A 107 15.04 17.15 11.45
CA LYS A 107 15.12 16.39 12.71
C LYS A 107 14.03 16.77 13.69
N THR A 108 13.78 18.06 13.86
CA THR A 108 12.77 18.58 14.79
C THR A 108 11.36 18.15 14.40
N PRO A 109 10.84 18.44 13.19
CA PRO A 109 9.48 18.04 12.82
C PRO A 109 9.29 16.52 12.78
N LEU A 110 10.31 15.74 12.39
CA LEU A 110 10.22 14.28 12.47
C LEU A 110 10.18 13.77 13.91
N ALA A 111 10.84 14.45 14.85
CA ALA A 111 10.74 14.12 16.27
C ALA A 111 9.34 14.46 16.82
N GLU A 112 8.77 15.60 16.42
CA GLU A 112 7.40 16.01 16.77
C GLU A 112 6.36 14.98 16.26
N ILE A 113 6.48 14.53 15.02
CA ILE A 113 5.63 13.46 14.46
C ILE A 113 5.73 12.18 15.30
N LYS A 114 6.94 11.78 15.70
CA LYS A 114 7.15 10.54 16.47
C LYS A 114 6.49 10.53 17.84
N VAL A 115 6.40 11.69 18.50
CA VAL A 115 5.79 11.81 19.84
C VAL A 115 4.30 12.17 19.77
N CYS A 116 3.83 12.63 18.62
CA CYS A 116 2.45 13.01 18.38
C CYS A 116 1.50 11.78 18.39
N GLN A 117 0.50 11.80 19.27
CA GLN A 117 -0.53 10.76 19.34
C GLN A 117 -1.68 10.98 18.34
N LEU A 118 -1.74 12.15 17.71
CA LEU A 118 -2.75 12.54 16.72
C LEU A 118 -2.32 12.24 15.29
N CYS A 119 -1.06 11.85 15.10
CA CYS A 119 -0.40 11.68 13.83
C CYS A 119 -0.13 10.20 13.56
N ASP A 120 -0.22 9.79 12.31
CA ASP A 120 0.43 8.58 11.87
C ASP A 120 1.96 8.77 11.83
N LYS A 121 2.67 7.67 11.54
CA LYS A 121 4.15 7.69 11.49
C LYS A 121 4.72 8.61 10.42
N LYS A 122 3.90 9.04 9.46
CA LYS A 122 4.29 9.89 8.32
C LYS A 122 3.94 11.36 8.54
N GLY A 123 3.21 11.69 9.61
CA GLY A 123 2.79 13.05 9.94
C GLY A 123 1.39 13.42 9.47
N TYR A 124 0.59 12.47 8.98
CA TYR A 124 -0.82 12.71 8.62
C TYR A 124 -1.72 12.49 9.83
N ARG A 125 -2.84 13.22 9.91
CA ARG A 125 -3.77 13.13 11.02
C ARG A 125 -4.48 11.79 11.03
N TRP A 126 -4.65 11.19 12.20
CA TRP A 126 -5.54 10.04 12.37
C TRP A 126 -7.00 10.47 12.17
N GLU A 127 -7.71 9.70 11.35
CA GLU A 127 -9.14 9.82 11.17
C GLU A 127 -9.84 8.62 11.82
N THR A 128 -10.98 8.86 12.46
CA THR A 128 -11.79 7.79 13.04
C THR A 128 -12.21 6.83 11.95
N CYS A 129 -12.02 5.52 12.19
CA CYS A 129 -12.36 4.50 11.21
C CYS A 129 -13.86 4.59 10.87
N PRO A 130 -14.26 4.77 9.60
CA PRO A 130 -15.67 4.97 9.24
C PRO A 130 -16.51 3.70 9.42
N THR A 131 -15.87 2.53 9.47
CA THR A 131 -16.57 1.25 9.59
C THR A 131 -16.93 0.91 11.04
N CYS A 132 -16.08 1.25 12.00
CA CYS A 132 -16.31 0.96 13.42
C CYS A 132 -16.54 2.21 14.27
N SER A 133 -16.42 3.41 13.70
CA SER A 133 -16.56 4.69 14.43
C SER A 133 -15.71 4.75 15.70
N GLY A 134 -14.50 4.17 15.66
CA GLY A 134 -13.59 4.09 16.81
C GLY A 134 -13.86 2.95 17.80
N SER A 135 -14.91 2.13 17.60
CA SER A 135 -15.24 1.02 18.52
C SER A 135 -14.22 -0.13 18.51
N LYS A 136 -13.32 -0.17 17.52
CA LYS A 136 -12.27 -1.17 17.27
C LYS A 136 -12.78 -2.56 16.90
N GLN A 137 -13.88 -2.99 17.51
CA GLN A 137 -14.54 -4.27 17.26
C GLN A 137 -15.96 -4.04 16.76
N ILE A 138 -16.37 -4.84 15.78
CA ILE A 138 -17.72 -4.81 15.24
C ILE A 138 -18.22 -6.23 15.00
N GLN A 139 -19.54 -6.39 14.97
CA GLN A 139 -20.14 -7.65 14.59
C GLN A 139 -20.00 -7.84 13.07
N GLN A 140 -19.33 -8.90 12.67
CA GLN A 140 -19.04 -9.19 11.27
C GLN A 140 -19.45 -10.60 10.91
N ASP A 141 -19.47 -10.91 9.62
CA ASP A 141 -19.57 -12.30 9.17
C ASP A 141 -18.41 -13.11 9.75
N CYS A 142 -18.77 -14.27 10.30
CA CYS A 142 -17.81 -15.18 10.88
C CYS A 142 -16.69 -15.49 9.89
N SER A 143 -15.45 -15.21 10.26
CA SER A 143 -14.28 -15.39 9.39
C SER A 143 -14.09 -16.83 8.94
N TYR A 144 -14.49 -17.79 9.79
CA TYR A 144 -14.33 -19.21 9.51
C TYR A 144 -15.36 -19.75 8.50
N CYS A 145 -16.65 -19.50 8.71
CA CYS A 145 -17.70 -19.97 7.81
C CYS A 145 -18.14 -18.94 6.76
N ARG A 146 -17.59 -17.72 6.79
CA ARG A 146 -17.90 -16.61 5.88
C ARG A 146 -19.40 -16.32 5.78
N GLY A 147 -20.09 -16.31 6.92
CA GLY A 147 -21.52 -16.05 7.00
C GLY A 147 -22.44 -17.22 6.59
N ILE A 148 -21.89 -18.41 6.32
CA ILE A 148 -22.67 -19.59 5.91
C ILE A 148 -23.23 -20.37 7.11
N GLY A 149 -22.56 -20.29 8.27
CA GLY A 149 -23.00 -20.98 9.50
C GLY A 149 -22.62 -22.45 9.60
N VAL A 150 -22.25 -23.07 8.48
CA VAL A 150 -21.82 -24.47 8.42
C VAL A 150 -20.47 -24.61 7.72
N VAL A 151 -19.72 -25.63 8.09
CA VAL A 151 -18.42 -25.99 7.52
C VAL A 151 -18.42 -27.45 7.07
N GLY A 152 -17.60 -27.76 6.06
CA GLY A 152 -17.42 -29.14 5.60
C GLY A 152 -16.80 -30.00 6.70
N CYS A 153 -17.32 -31.21 6.89
CA CYS A 153 -16.74 -32.17 7.82
C CYS A 153 -15.37 -32.62 7.29
N SER A 154 -14.29 -32.27 8.01
CA SER A 154 -12.92 -32.62 7.59
C SER A 154 -12.67 -34.14 7.57
N ARG A 155 -13.44 -34.93 8.32
CA ARG A 155 -13.29 -36.38 8.39
C ARG A 155 -13.75 -37.10 7.13
N CYS A 156 -14.81 -36.61 6.48
CA CYS A 156 -15.33 -37.18 5.22
C CYS A 156 -15.17 -36.24 4.02
N ALA A 157 -14.36 -35.18 4.17
CA ALA A 157 -14.14 -34.15 3.16
C ALA A 157 -15.43 -33.60 2.55
N GLY A 158 -16.46 -33.39 3.38
CA GLY A 158 -17.75 -32.86 2.93
C GLY A 158 -18.73 -33.88 2.34
N LYS A 159 -18.33 -35.15 2.15
CA LYS A 159 -19.13 -36.15 1.42
C LYS A 159 -20.20 -36.85 2.25
N GLY A 160 -20.10 -36.81 3.58
CA GLY A 160 -20.98 -37.55 4.48
C GLY A 160 -20.63 -39.03 4.64
N LEU A 161 -19.80 -39.58 3.75
CA LEU A 161 -19.40 -40.99 3.74
C LEU A 161 -17.87 -41.12 3.82
N ILE A 162 -17.40 -42.19 4.46
CA ILE A 162 -16.00 -42.61 4.55
C ILE A 162 -15.85 -43.92 3.80
N THR A 163 -14.89 -44.00 2.88
CA THR A 163 -14.57 -45.22 2.14
C THR A 163 -13.46 -46.00 2.83
N LYS A 164 -13.64 -47.31 2.97
CA LYS A 164 -12.60 -48.25 3.43
C LYS A 164 -12.49 -49.40 2.45
N ARG A 165 -11.28 -49.94 2.26
CA ARG A 165 -11.07 -51.18 1.51
C ARG A 165 -10.97 -52.33 2.49
N ASN A 166 -11.73 -53.40 2.22
CA ASN A 166 -11.63 -54.63 2.99
C ASN A 166 -10.49 -55.53 2.47
N ILE A 167 -10.30 -56.69 3.12
CA ILE A 167 -9.31 -57.71 2.74
C ILE A 167 -9.47 -58.26 1.31
N PHE A 168 -10.65 -58.11 0.69
CA PHE A 168 -10.94 -58.50 -0.69
C PHE A 168 -10.76 -57.34 -1.69
N ASN A 169 -10.19 -56.22 -1.24
CA ASN A 169 -9.99 -55.01 -2.05
C ASN A 169 -11.30 -54.36 -2.56
N ILE A 170 -12.44 -54.70 -1.95
CA ILE A 170 -13.75 -54.10 -2.23
C ILE A 170 -13.86 -52.81 -1.44
N VAL A 171 -14.39 -51.75 -2.09
CA VAL A 171 -14.64 -50.45 -1.44
C VAL A 171 -15.99 -50.49 -0.75
N GLU A 172 -15.99 -50.32 0.55
CA GLU A 172 -17.18 -50.20 1.40
C GLU A 172 -17.38 -48.75 1.83
N TYR A 173 -18.63 -48.32 1.87
CA TYR A 173 -19.05 -46.97 2.25
C TYR A 173 -19.65 -47.00 3.65
N PHE A 174 -19.11 -46.19 4.55
CA PHE A 174 -19.63 -46.03 5.90
C PHE A 174 -20.10 -44.60 6.09
N GLU A 175 -21.21 -44.42 6.81
CA GLU A 175 -21.60 -43.08 7.25
C GLU A 175 -20.51 -42.47 8.13
N CYS A 176 -20.23 -41.20 7.89
CA CYS A 176 -19.30 -40.46 8.72
C CYS A 176 -19.93 -40.22 10.08
N ASP A 177 -19.45 -40.93 11.10
CA ASP A 177 -19.80 -40.80 12.50
C ASP A 177 -19.72 -39.35 13.02
N ARG A 178 -18.71 -38.59 12.58
CA ARG A 178 -18.51 -37.21 13.05
C ARG A 178 -19.64 -36.25 12.63
N CYS A 179 -20.21 -36.43 11.44
CA CYS A 179 -21.27 -35.55 10.93
C CYS A 179 -22.61 -36.26 10.77
N GLY A 180 -22.74 -37.50 11.23
CA GLY A 180 -23.94 -38.32 11.09
C GLY A 180 -24.42 -38.40 9.65
N GLY A 181 -23.51 -38.64 8.69
CA GLY A 181 -23.86 -38.75 7.27
C GLY A 181 -24.10 -37.43 6.52
N LYS A 182 -24.21 -36.28 7.20
CA LYS A 182 -24.60 -34.99 6.55
C LYS A 182 -23.51 -34.34 5.71
N GLY A 183 -22.25 -34.72 5.91
CA GLY A 183 -21.09 -34.10 5.26
C GLY A 183 -20.73 -32.70 5.77
N ARG A 184 -21.61 -32.04 6.53
CA ARG A 184 -21.43 -30.69 7.07
C ARG A 184 -21.61 -30.69 8.58
N LEU A 185 -20.98 -29.71 9.24
CA LEU A 185 -21.07 -29.45 10.67
C LEU A 185 -21.39 -27.97 10.88
N ASP A 186 -22.02 -27.64 12.00
CA ASP A 186 -22.16 -26.23 12.40
C ASP A 186 -20.79 -25.61 12.59
N CYS A 187 -20.67 -24.34 12.22
CA CYS A 187 -19.42 -23.59 12.34
C CYS A 187 -18.99 -23.58 13.81
N PRO A 188 -17.80 -24.10 14.16
CA PRO A 188 -17.34 -24.14 15.54
C PRO A 188 -17.08 -22.75 16.13
N THR A 189 -16.86 -21.74 15.28
CA THR A 189 -16.56 -20.37 15.71
C THR A 189 -17.82 -19.59 16.04
N CYS A 190 -18.85 -19.65 15.19
CA CYS A 190 -20.09 -18.90 15.41
C CYS A 190 -21.27 -19.75 15.89
N ASN A 191 -21.10 -21.07 16.03
CA ASN A 191 -22.15 -22.02 16.39
C ASN A 191 -23.44 -21.83 15.58
N GLY A 192 -23.29 -21.58 14.27
CA GLY A 192 -24.41 -21.36 13.36
C GLY A 192 -25.02 -19.95 13.38
N THR A 193 -24.56 -19.03 14.24
CA THR A 193 -25.10 -17.65 14.30
C THR A 193 -24.70 -16.75 13.12
N LEU A 194 -23.84 -17.25 12.22
CA LEU A 194 -23.30 -16.58 11.03
C LEU A 194 -22.37 -15.39 11.32
N LYS A 195 -22.46 -14.81 12.51
CA LYS A 195 -21.76 -13.60 12.93
C LYS A 195 -20.78 -13.88 14.06
N GLU A 196 -19.73 -13.08 14.14
CA GLU A 196 -18.81 -13.05 15.28
C GLU A 196 -18.44 -11.60 15.60
N VAL A 197 -18.12 -11.32 16.87
CA VAL A 197 -17.49 -10.05 17.24
C VAL A 197 -16.00 -10.22 17.01
N SER A 198 -15.46 -9.46 16.07
CA SER A 198 -14.04 -9.48 15.75
C SER A 198 -13.52 -8.05 15.65
N ASP A 199 -12.19 -7.94 15.61
CA ASP A 199 -11.54 -6.69 15.26
C ASP A 199 -12.06 -6.19 13.90
N CYS A 200 -12.24 -4.88 13.81
CA CYS A 200 -12.69 -4.23 12.60
C CYS A 200 -11.64 -4.46 11.51
N LYS A 201 -11.99 -5.26 10.50
CA LYS A 201 -11.12 -5.55 9.35
C LYS A 201 -10.61 -4.31 8.60
N THR A 202 -11.32 -3.19 8.66
CA THR A 202 -10.90 -1.95 8.01
C THR A 202 -9.69 -1.31 8.71
N CYS A 203 -9.70 -1.26 10.05
CA CYS A 203 -8.63 -0.63 10.84
C CYS A 203 -7.77 -1.63 11.63
N ASN A 204 -7.98 -2.93 11.43
CA ASN A 204 -7.32 -4.01 12.17
C ASN A 204 -7.36 -3.82 13.69
N GLY A 205 -8.51 -3.37 14.22
CA GLY A 205 -8.69 -3.17 15.66
C GLY A 205 -8.07 -1.90 16.24
N ILE A 206 -7.46 -1.02 15.43
CA ILE A 206 -6.85 0.22 15.91
C ILE A 206 -7.92 1.27 16.24
N GLY A 207 -9.01 1.31 15.46
CA GLY A 207 -10.10 2.28 15.58
C GLY A 207 -9.92 3.54 14.73
N TYR A 208 -8.74 3.74 14.14
CA TYR A 208 -8.38 4.91 13.33
C TYR A 208 -7.65 4.48 12.06
N LEU A 209 -7.65 5.36 11.05
CA LEU A 209 -6.97 5.22 9.76
C LEU A 209 -6.16 6.48 9.47
N SER A 210 -5.06 6.36 8.73
CA SER A 210 -4.31 7.53 8.26
C SER A 210 -5.20 8.38 7.36
N GLY A 211 -5.39 9.65 7.72
CA GLY A 211 -6.11 10.61 6.90
C GLY A 211 -5.25 11.21 5.79
N GLU A 212 -5.84 12.16 5.06
CA GLU A 212 -5.16 12.89 3.96
C GLU A 212 -4.57 14.23 4.42
N ILE A 213 -5.02 14.74 5.57
CA ILE A 213 -4.65 16.05 6.09
C ILE A 213 -3.36 15.93 6.91
N ILE A 214 -2.38 16.80 6.61
CA ILE A 214 -1.15 16.92 7.39
C ILE A 214 -1.50 17.38 8.81
N CYS A 215 -0.96 16.70 9.82
CA CYS A 215 -1.26 17.03 11.20
C CYS A 215 -0.60 18.35 11.61
N ASP A 216 -1.36 19.20 12.28
CA ASP A 216 -0.88 20.46 12.88
C ASP A 216 -0.44 20.29 14.35
N HIS A 217 -0.39 19.05 14.83
CA HIS A 217 -0.04 18.66 16.19
C HIS A 217 -0.92 19.28 17.30
N LYS A 218 -2.12 19.78 16.95
CA LYS A 218 -3.07 20.37 17.88
C LYS A 218 -4.30 19.48 18.04
N GLU A 219 -4.87 19.47 19.24
CA GLU A 219 -6.19 18.91 19.46
C GLU A 219 -7.22 19.81 18.77
N HIS A 220 -8.13 19.19 18.00
CA HIS A 220 -9.30 19.88 17.47
C HIS A 220 -10.50 19.23 18.12
N GLU A 221 -11.37 20.05 18.71
CA GLU A 221 -12.65 19.54 19.18
C GLU A 221 -13.44 19.03 17.97
N HIS A 222 -13.70 17.72 17.96
CA HIS A 222 -14.68 17.17 17.03
C HIS A 222 -16.03 17.77 17.43
N THR A 223 -16.47 18.81 16.72
CA THR A 223 -17.87 19.22 16.74
C THR A 223 -18.68 18.05 16.21
N THR A 224 -19.16 17.19 17.11
CA THR A 224 -20.23 16.24 16.84
C THR A 224 -21.42 17.08 16.44
N LYS A 225 -21.63 17.27 15.13
CA LYS A 225 -22.92 17.72 14.62
C LYS A 225 -23.94 16.69 15.07
N LYS A 226 -24.73 17.10 16.06
CA LYS A 226 -25.85 16.38 16.64
C LYS A 226 -27.01 16.33 15.65
#